data_AF-A0A3M8HFQ4-F1
#
_entry.id   AF-A0A3M8HFQ4-F1
#
_cell.length_a   1.000
_cell.length_b   1.000
_cell.length_c   1.000
_cell.angle_alpha   90.00
_cell.angle_beta   90.00
_cell.angle_gamma   90.00
#
_symmetry.space_group_name_H-M   'P 1'
#
loop_
_entity.id
_entity.type
_entity.pdbx_description
1 polymer ?
#
loop_
_entity_poly.entity_id
_entity_poly.type
_entity_poly.pdbx_seq_one_letter_code
_entity_poly.pdbx_strand_id
1 'polypeptide(L)' 'MEEDKEKLYSIGEVSKLMNISIKALRYYDKIGLFKPAYVDPNSNYRYYSDFQLYRLDLIKSLS' A
#
# COMPACT_ATOMS: atom_id res chain seq x y z
N MET A 1 26.68 -1.09 4.40
CA MET A 1 25.61 -0.58 3.53
C MET A 1 24.47 -1.55 3.74
N GLU A 2 23.58 -1.25 4.68
CA GLU A 2 22.44 -2.12 4.96
C GLU A 2 21.54 -2.11 3.73
N GLU A 3 21.31 -3.30 3.17
CA GLU A 3 20.44 -3.52 2.04
C GLU A 3 19.09 -2.87 2.33
N ASP A 4 18.69 -1.90 1.50
CA ASP A 4 17.32 -1.41 1.39
C ASP A 4 16.43 -2.59 0.96
N LYS A 5 16.14 -3.50 1.90
CA LYS A 5 15.10 -4.50 1.73
C LYS A 5 13.81 -3.73 1.59
N GLU A 6 13.26 -3.70 0.39
CA GLU A 6 11.93 -3.15 0.13
C GLU A 6 10.96 -3.77 1.14
N LYS A 7 10.61 -2.97 2.14
CA LYS A 7 9.72 -3.41 3.20
C LYS A 7 8.32 -3.42 2.62
N LEU A 8 7.76 -4.62 2.53
CA LEU A 8 6.42 -4.86 2.04
C LEU A 8 5.45 -4.92 3.23
N TYR A 9 4.42 -4.11 3.15
CA TYR A 9 3.34 -4.03 4.13
C TYR A 9 2.09 -4.67 3.57
N SER A 10 1.47 -5.53 4.36
CA SER A 10 0.14 -6.05 4.07
C SER A 10 -0.90 -4.91 4.04
N ILE A 11 -2.01 -5.14 3.34
CA ILE A 11 -3.14 -4.20 3.32
C ILE A 11 -3.64 -3.79 4.73
N GLY A 12 -3.48 -4.67 5.73
CA GLY A 12 -3.84 -4.39 7.12
C GLY A 12 -2.85 -3.46 7.82
N GLU A 13 -1.56 -3.62 7.55
CA GLU A 13 -0.52 -2.72 8.07
C GLU A 13 -0.66 -1.33 7.45
N VAL A 14 -0.84 -1.24 6.13
CA VAL A 14 -1.11 0.03 5.43
C VAL A 14 -2.34 0.73 6.01
N SER A 15 -3.39 -0.04 6.29
CA SER A 15 -4.62 0.50 6.87
C SER A 15 -4.36 1.19 8.21
N LYS A 16 -3.51 0.61 9.06
CA LYS A 16 -3.12 1.17 10.35
C LYS A 16 -2.16 2.35 10.21
N LEU A 17 -1.15 2.24 9.36
CA LEU A 17 -0.12 3.28 9.16
C LEU A 17 -0.71 4.57 8.58
N MET A 18 -1.53 4.44 7.53
CA MET A 18 -2.08 5.58 6.79
C MET A 18 -3.41 6.08 7.36
N ASN A 19 -3.93 5.41 8.39
CA ASN A 19 -5.28 5.57 8.94
C ASN A 19 -6.36 5.54 7.83
N ILE A 20 -6.24 4.60 6.90
CA ILE A 20 -7.17 4.39 5.79
C ILE A 20 -7.87 3.05 6.00
N SER A 21 -9.17 2.97 5.81
CA SER A 21 -9.86 1.68 5.91
C SER A 21 -9.38 0.70 4.82
N ILE A 22 -9.28 -0.59 5.14
CA ILE A 22 -9.00 -1.66 4.17
C ILE A 22 -9.96 -1.57 2.96
N LYS A 23 -11.22 -1.19 3.20
CA LYS A 23 -12.23 -1.01 2.15
C LYS A 23 -11.86 0.11 1.18
N ALA A 24 -11.35 1.24 1.67
CA ALA A 24 -10.86 2.31 0.81
C ALA A 24 -9.62 1.91 0.01
N LEU A 25 -8.67 1.17 0.61
CA LEU A 25 -7.51 0.63 -0.11
C LEU A 25 -7.94 -0.32 -1.25
N ARG A 26 -8.90 -1.21 -1.00
CA ARG A 26 -9.49 -2.09 -2.03
C ARG A 26 -10.23 -1.29 -3.10
N TYR A 27 -10.88 -0.19 -2.73
CA TYR A 27 -11.53 0.69 -3.68
C TYR A 27 -10.50 1.38 -4.59
N TYR A 28 -9.42 1.92 -4.02
CA TYR A 28 -8.32 2.53 -4.78
C TYR A 28 -7.63 1.55 -5.73
N ASP A 29 -7.47 0.29 -5.32
CA ASP A 29 -7.00 -0.79 -6.20
C ASP A 29 -7.97 -1.01 -7.37
N LYS A 30 -9.28 -1.11 -7.07
CA LYS A 30 -10.34 -1.32 -8.07
C LYS A 30 -10.42 -0.21 -9.12
N ILE A 31 -10.25 1.04 -8.72
CA ILE A 31 -10.27 2.19 -9.64
C ILE A 31 -8.89 2.45 -10.29
N GLY A 32 -7.87 1.66 -9.92
CA GLY A 32 -6.51 1.80 -10.44
C GLY A 32 -5.72 2.99 -9.88
N LEU A 33 -6.22 3.65 -8.83
CA LEU A 33 -5.56 4.79 -8.18
C LEU A 33 -4.38 4.33 -7.31
N PHE A 34 -4.52 3.20 -6.62
CA PHE A 34 -3.48 2.69 -5.72
C PHE A 34 -3.41 1.16 -5.80
N LYS A 35 -2.50 0.67 -6.64
CA LYS A 35 -2.28 -0.76 -6.87
C LYS A 35 -1.23 -1.32 -5.91
N PRO A 36 -1.39 -2.56 -5.43
CA PRO A 36 -0.34 -3.21 -4.63
C PRO A 36 0.94 -3.39 -5.43
N ALA A 37 2.09 -3.25 -4.78
CA ALA A 37 3.40 -3.54 -5.37
C ALA A 37 3.56 -5.03 -5.67
N TYR A 38 3.00 -5.89 -4.80
CA TYR A 38 3.06 -7.32 -4.95
C TYR A 38 1.73 -7.97 -4.55
N VAL A 39 1.31 -8.94 -5.35
CA VAL A 39 0.16 -9.80 -5.05
C VAL A 39 0.68 -11.22 -4.97
N ASP A 40 0.53 -11.85 -3.81
CA ASP A 40 0.93 -13.24 -3.63
C ASP A 40 0.03 -14.13 -4.50
N PRO A 41 0.59 -14.90 -5.47
CA PRO A 41 -0.20 -15.74 -6.36
C PRO A 41 -0.89 -16.91 -5.63
N ASN A 42 -0.40 -17.32 -4.46
CA ASN A 42 -0.94 -18.46 -3.72
C ASN A 42 -2.12 -18.07 -2.84
N SER A 43 -2.05 -16.90 -2.20
CA SER A 43 -3.01 -16.46 -1.20
C SER A 43 -3.87 -15.26 -1.67
N ASN A 44 -3.50 -14.64 -2.79
CA ASN A 44 -4.08 -13.41 -3.31
C ASN A 44 -4.00 -12.23 -2.32
N TYR A 45 -3.06 -12.31 -1.37
CA TYR A 45 -2.77 -11.24 -0.43
C TYR A 45 -2.02 -10.11 -1.13
N ARG A 46 -2.36 -8.88 -0.73
CA ARG A 46 -1.85 -7.65 -1.31
C ARG A 46 -0.82 -7.04 -0.39
N TYR A 47 0.32 -6.71 -0.98
CA TYR A 47 1.45 -6.10 -0.33
C TYR A 47 1.82 -4.79 -1.03
N TYR A 48 2.20 -3.80 -0.22
CA TYR A 48 2.50 -2.44 -0.63
C TYR A 48 3.91 -2.09 -0.15
N SER A 49 4.69 -1.37 -0.94
CA SER A 49 6.03 -0.93 -0.53
C SER A 49 6.01 0.40 0.20
N ASP A 50 7.05 0.68 1.00
CA ASP A 50 7.25 1.99 1.65
C ASP A 50 7.15 3.16 0.66
N PHE A 51 7.71 3.01 -0.54
CA PHE A 51 7.66 4.05 -1.58
C PHE A 51 6.23 4.36 -2.02
N GLN A 52 5.35 3.35 -2.09
CA GLN A 52 3.95 3.55 -2.41
C GLN A 52 3.20 4.29 -1.30
N LEU A 53 3.53 4.01 -0.02
CA LEU A 53 2.94 4.71 1.12
C LEU A 53 3.29 6.19 1.11
N TYR A 54 4.56 6.51 0.85
CA TYR A 54 5.01 7.91 0.74
C TYR A 54 4.26 8.68 -0.35
N ARG A 55 4.02 8.05 -1.52
CA ARG A 55 3.22 8.67 -2.59
C ARG A 55 1.78 8.93 -2.18
N LEU A 56 1.20 8.03 -1.38
CA LEU A 56 -0.17 8.15 -0.90
C LEU A 56 -0.32 9.30 0.11
N ASP A 57 0.68 9.47 0.99
CA ASP A 57 0.75 10.62 1.91
C ASP A 57 0.90 11.94 1.16
N LEU A 58 1.71 11.96 0.11
CA LEU A 58 1.90 13.15 -0.73
C LEU A 58 0.62 13.55 -1.48
N ILE A 59 -0.18 12.57 -1.93
CA ILE A 59 -1.50 12.85 -2.52
C ILE A 59 -2.47 13.42 -1.48
N LYS A 60 -2.41 12.94 -0.23
CA LYS A 60 -3.25 13.45 0.88
C LYS A 60 -2.86 14.86 1.32
N SER A 61 -1.59 15.25 1.26
CA SER A 61 -1.15 16.57 1.73
C SER A 61 -1.45 17.71 0.76
N LEU A 62 -1.83 17.40 -0.48
CA LEU A 62 -2.20 18.35 -1.53
C LEU A 62 -3.70 18.67 -1.60
N SER A 63 -4.52 18.05 -0.76
CA SER A 63 -5.98 18.26 -0.70
C SER A 63 -6.42 19.16 0.44
#